data_AF-A0A257NI78-F1
#
_entry.id   AF-A0A257NI78-F1
#
_cell.length_a   1.000
_cell.length_b   1.000
_cell.length_c   1.000
_cell.angle_alpha   90.00
_cell.angle_beta   90.00
_cell.angle_gamma   90.00
#
_symmetry.space_group_name_H-M   'P 1'
#
loop_
_entity.id
_entity.type
_entity.pdbx_description
1 polymer ?
#
loop_
_entity_poly.entity_id
_entity_poly.type
_entity_poly.pdbx_seq_one_letter_code
_entity_poly.pdbx_strand_id
1 'polypeptide(L)' 'MKAPIETSPLAWLDAVDQQRRQAGLRRSLRPRPAVATELDLASNDYLGLSQHPDVIEGGVAALRVWGAGA' A
#
# COMPACT_ATOMS: atom_id res chain seq x y z
N MET A 1 14.93 -45.08 -4.23
CA MET A 1 14.09 -44.16 -5.04
C MET A 1 13.68 -43.01 -4.14
N LYS A 2 14.20 -41.79 -4.34
CA LYS A 2 13.75 -40.61 -3.58
C LYS A 2 12.32 -40.31 -4.02
N ALA A 3 11.39 -40.17 -3.07
CA ALA A 3 10.03 -39.75 -3.36
C ALA A 3 10.06 -38.47 -4.22
N PRO A 4 9.21 -38.34 -5.25
CA PRO A 4 9.09 -37.07 -5.96
C PRO A 4 8.76 -36.03 -4.90
N ILE A 5 9.41 -34.87 -4.95
CA ILE A 5 8.94 -33.72 -4.18
C ILE A 5 7.58 -33.39 -4.78
N GLU A 6 6.54 -33.99 -4.23
CA GLU A 6 5.16 -33.64 -4.52
C GLU A 6 5.09 -32.13 -4.39
N THR A 7 4.60 -31.48 -5.44
CA THR A 7 4.50 -30.03 -5.63
C THR A 7 4.44 -29.30 -4.30
N SER A 8 5.40 -28.40 -4.06
CA SER A 8 5.42 -27.51 -2.90
C SER A 8 3.99 -27.03 -2.60
N PRO A 9 3.50 -27.06 -1.34
CA PRO A 9 2.16 -26.59 -0.99
C PRO A 9 1.84 -25.17 -1.47
N LEU A 10 2.85 -24.38 -1.80
CA LEU A 10 2.75 -23.02 -2.31
C LEU A 10 2.98 -22.87 -3.83
N ALA A 11 3.17 -23.97 -4.58
CA ALA A 11 3.41 -23.92 -6.03
C ALA A 11 2.27 -23.24 -6.81
N TRP A 12 1.05 -23.24 -6.27
CA TRP A 12 -0.08 -22.52 -6.84
C TRP A 12 0.10 -20.99 -6.85
N LEU A 13 0.92 -20.43 -5.95
CA LEU A 13 1.21 -18.99 -5.92
C LEU A 13 1.95 -18.55 -7.18
N ASP A 14 2.88 -19.36 -7.67
CA ASP A 14 3.62 -19.06 -8.90
C ASP A 14 2.70 -19.08 -10.12
N ALA A 15 1.79 -20.06 -10.20
CA ALA A 15 0.80 -20.14 -11.26
C ALA A 15 -0.13 -18.91 -11.26
N VAL A 16 -0.61 -18.48 -10.09
CA VAL A 16 -1.43 -17.27 -9.95
C VAL A 16 -0.63 -16.01 -10.29
N ASP A 17 0.64 -15.92 -9.88
CA ASP A 17 1.50 -14.79 -10.27
C ASP A 17 1.66 -14.68 -11.79
N GLN A 18 1.95 -15.79 -12.46
CA GLN A 18 2.08 -15.83 -13.91
C GLN A 18 0.77 -15.42 -14.59
N GLN A 19 -0.37 -15.95 -14.15
CA GLN A 19 -1.67 -15.58 -14.71
C GLN A 19 -1.92 -14.06 -14.57
N ARG A 20 -1.61 -13.47 -13.41
CA ARG A 20 -1.76 -12.02 -13.19
C ARG A 20 -0.82 -11.20 -14.06
N ARG A 21 0.43 -11.65 -14.27
CA ARG A 21 1.38 -10.97 -15.16
C ARG A 21 0.93 -11.01 -16.61
N GLN A 22 0.49 -12.17 -17.11
CA GLN A 22 0.00 -12.31 -18.47
C GLN A 22 -1.28 -11.50 -18.71
N ALA A 23 -2.12 -11.35 -17.69
CA ALA A 23 -3.30 -10.48 -17.75
C ALA A 23 -2.99 -8.98 -17.54
N GLY A 24 -1.73 -8.59 -17.30
CA GLY A 24 -1.37 -7.19 -17.01
C GLY A 24 -1.85 -6.68 -15.64
N LEU A 25 -2.24 -7.57 -14.73
CA LEU A 25 -2.83 -7.27 -13.42
C LEU A 25 -1.83 -7.26 -12.26
N ARG A 26 -0.53 -7.45 -12.55
CA ARG A 26 0.51 -7.33 -11.53
C ARG A 26 0.73 -5.86 -11.20
N ARG A 27 0.55 -5.51 -9.93
CA ARG A 27 0.76 -4.16 -9.40
C ARG A 27 2.17 -4.07 -8.82
N SER A 28 2.81 -2.94 -9.04
CA SER A 28 4.04 -2.54 -8.37
C SER A 28 3.75 -1.29 -7.54
N LEU A 29 4.16 -1.28 -6.28
CA LEU A 29 3.99 -0.10 -5.44
C LEU A 29 4.95 1.00 -5.91
N ARG A 30 4.43 2.22 -5.98
CA ARG A 30 5.23 3.43 -6.20
C ARG A 30 5.22 4.22 -4.88
N PRO A 31 6.33 4.25 -4.12
CA PRO A 31 6.40 5.04 -2.90
C PRO A 31 6.14 6.52 -3.20
N ARG A 32 5.27 7.14 -2.42
CA ARG A 32 5.02 8.59 -2.50
C ARG A 32 6.17 9.33 -1.80
N PRO A 33 6.82 10.32 -2.43
CA PRO A 33 7.81 11.15 -1.76
C PRO A 33 7.12 12.06 -0.72
N ALA A 34 7.86 12.46 0.32
CA ALA A 34 7.34 13.36 1.35
C ALA A 34 6.93 14.74 0.77
N VAL A 35 7.68 15.20 -0.24
CA VAL A 35 7.36 16.38 -1.05
C VAL A 35 7.14 15.89 -2.48
N ALA A 36 5.90 16.00 -2.95
CA ALA A 36 5.57 15.77 -4.36
C ALA A 36 5.53 17.12 -5.08
N THR A 37 6.03 17.15 -6.32
CA THR A 37 5.98 18.35 -7.17
C THR A 37 4.85 18.26 -8.19
N GLU A 38 4.24 17.08 -8.29
CA GLU A 38 3.18 16.75 -9.23
C GLU A 38 1.79 17.03 -8.64
N LEU A 39 0.85 17.38 -9.53
CA LEU A 39 -0.58 17.42 -9.20
C LEU A 39 -1.13 15.98 -9.19
N ASP A 40 -1.68 15.54 -8.06
CA ASP A 40 -2.28 14.21 -7.91
C ASP A 40 -3.76 14.23 -8.30
N LEU A 41 -4.08 13.66 -9.46
CA LEU A 41 -5.46 13.49 -9.96
C LEU A 41 -6.05 12.10 -9.67
N ALA A 42 -5.29 11.22 -9.01
CA ALA A 42 -5.71 9.86 -8.67
C ALA A 42 -6.03 9.70 -7.18
N SER A 43 -5.79 10.74 -6.37
CA SER A 43 -6.17 10.77 -4.96
C SER A 43 -7.69 10.71 -4.79
N ASN A 44 -8.12 10.00 -3.74
CA ASN A 44 -9.51 10.01 -3.27
C ASN A 44 -9.75 11.06 -2.17
N ASP A 45 -8.76 11.89 -1.83
CA ASP A 45 -8.92 13.02 -0.90
C ASP A 45 -9.63 14.19 -1.60
N TYR A 46 -10.91 13.99 -1.88
CA TYR A 46 -11.73 14.92 -2.65
C TYR A 46 -11.86 16.31 -2.02
N LEU A 47 -11.69 16.40 -0.70
CA LEU A 47 -11.82 17.65 0.05
C LEU A 47 -10.46 18.27 0.40
N GLY A 48 -9.35 17.60 0.07
CA GLY A 48 -8.00 18.05 0.42
C GLY A 48 -7.74 18.07 1.93
N LEU A 49 -8.50 17.30 2.72
CA LEU A 49 -8.43 17.37 4.19
C LEU A 49 -7.21 16.64 4.75
N SER A 50 -6.58 15.74 4.00
CA SER A 50 -5.39 15.01 4.46
C SER A 50 -4.19 15.91 4.77
N GLN A 51 -4.16 17.13 4.21
CA GLN A 51 -3.12 18.12 4.45
C GLN A 51 -3.67 19.47 4.97
N HIS A 52 -4.96 19.54 5.31
CA HIS A 52 -5.56 20.78 5.80
C HIS A 52 -4.99 21.16 7.18
N PRO A 53 -4.54 22.41 7.40
CA PRO A 53 -3.86 22.81 8.64
C PRO A 53 -4.63 22.46 9.91
N ASP A 54 -5.94 22.78 9.97
CA ASP A 54 -6.75 22.51 11.17
C ASP A 54 -6.89 21.02 11.48
N VAL A 55 -6.90 20.16 10.45
CA VAL A 55 -6.97 18.70 10.62
C VAL A 55 -5.65 18.18 11.16
N ILE A 56 -4.53 18.69 10.64
CA ILE A 56 -3.19 18.37 11.13
C ILE A 56 -3.04 18.80 12.58
N GLU A 57 -3.41 20.02 12.94
CA GLU A 57 -3.31 20.52 14.31
C GLU A 57 -4.18 19.71 15.28
N GLY A 58 -5.39 19.31 14.86
CA GLY A 58 -6.22 18.38 15.63
C GLY A 58 -5.52 17.04 15.89
N GLY A 59 -4.85 16.48 14.87
CA GLY A 59 -4.05 15.26 15.00
C GLY A 59 -2.83 15.42 15.92
N VAL A 60 -2.11 16.54 15.80
CA VAL A 60 -0.97 16.88 16.66
C VAL A 60 -1.42 17.00 18.12
N ALA A 61 -2.55 17.67 18.37
CA ALA A 61 -3.11 17.80 19.71
C ALA A 61 -3.49 16.43 20.30
N ALA A 62 -4.15 15.57 19.52
CA ALA A 62 -4.51 14.23 19.96
C ALA A 62 -3.28 13.38 20.31
N LEU A 63 -2.23 13.42 19.47
CA LEU A 63 -0.97 12.71 19.74
C LEU A 63 -0.29 13.18 21.03
N ARG A 64 -0.35 14.48 21.35
CA ARG A 64 0.20 15.02 22.60
C ARG A 64 -0.57 14.55 23.84
N VAL A 65 -1.89 14.42 23.74
CA VAL A 65 -2.76 14.06 24.87
C VAL A 65 -2.76 12.55 25.12
N TRP A 66 -2.86 11.74 24.07
CA TRP A 66 -3.14 10.32 24.17
C TRP A 66 -2.00 9.40 23.73
N GLY A 67 -0.96 9.96 23.09
CA GLY A 67 0.12 9.18 22.48
C GLY A 67 -0.30 8.47 21.18
N ALA A 68 0.61 7.65 20.65
CA ALA A 68 0.44 6.99 19.33
C ALA A 68 -0.17 5.57 19.39
N GLY A 69 -0.47 5.06 20.59
CA GLY A 69 -1.07 3.72 20.78
C GLY A 69 -0.10 2.54 20.64
N ALA A 70 1.14 2.69 21.12
CA ALA A 70 2.16 1.63 21.17
C ALA A 70 2.10 0.81 22.46
#